data_AF-A0A4C1TRY5-F1
#
_entry.id   AF-A0A4C1TRY5-F1
#
_cell.length_a   1.000
_cell.length_b   1.000
_cell.length_c   1.000
_cell.angle_alpha   90.00
_cell.angle_beta   90.00
_cell.angle_gamma   90.00
#
_symmetry.space_group_name_H-M   'P 1'
#
loop_
_entity.id
_entity.type
_entity.pdbx_description
1 polymer ?
#
loop_
_entity_poly.entity_id
_entity_poly.type
_entity_poly.pdbx_seq_one_letter_code
_entity_poly.pdbx_strand_id
1 'polypeptide(L)'
;MLKHLEKGDERKQDSSLVLKRVSDTRWCARADATKALANGYNSFQKALQSIAGDETQTSQAIHEAKCLLNDLGKNENAVMAVFWAAILDQINGVSISLQKKTIELRTAVDLLKSLLHF
;
A
#
# COMPACT_ATOMS: atom_id res chain seq x y z
N MET A 1 -16.68 27.18 -23.38
CA MET A 1 -17.88 26.45 -22.91
C MET A 1 -17.49 25.02 -22.58
N LEU A 2 -16.85 24.81 -21.41
CA LEU A 2 -16.67 23.51 -20.70
C LEU A 2 -15.76 23.74 -19.47
N LYS A 3 -16.14 24.71 -18.61
CA LYS A 3 -15.58 24.92 -17.26
C LYS A 3 -16.50 24.29 -16.18
N HIS A 4 -17.28 23.28 -16.53
CA HIS A 4 -18.31 22.70 -15.66
C HIS A 4 -18.22 21.18 -15.47
N LEU A 5 -17.04 20.57 -15.69
CA LEU A 5 -16.81 19.15 -15.40
C LEU A 5 -15.66 18.89 -14.42
N GLU A 6 -15.37 19.85 -13.53
CA GLU A 6 -14.45 19.66 -12.40
C GLU A 6 -15.17 19.46 -11.06
N LYS A 7 -16.41 18.98 -11.08
CA LYS A 7 -17.13 18.64 -9.83
C LYS A 7 -17.61 17.20 -9.88
N GLY A 8 -16.73 16.29 -9.44
CA GLY A 8 -16.99 14.86 -9.40
C GLY A 8 -16.02 14.12 -8.50
N ASP A 9 -16.43 13.99 -7.23
CA ASP A 9 -15.96 13.06 -6.21
C ASP A 9 -14.69 13.43 -5.40
N GLU A 10 -14.88 14.40 -4.49
CA GLU A 10 -14.04 14.53 -3.30
C GLU A 10 -14.21 13.30 -2.41
N ARG A 11 -13.37 12.27 -2.60
CA ARG A 11 -13.20 11.25 -1.57
C ARG A 11 -12.58 11.92 -0.34
N LYS A 12 -13.35 12.06 0.74
CA LYS A 12 -12.83 12.28 2.09
C LYS A 12 -11.83 11.16 2.40
N GLN A 13 -10.56 11.45 2.19
CA GLN A 13 -9.46 10.61 2.59
C GLN A 13 -9.26 10.83 4.09
N ASP A 14 -10.06 10.14 4.90
CA ASP A 14 -9.86 10.16 6.34
C ASP A 14 -8.49 9.56 6.65
N SER A 15 -7.70 10.34 7.36
CA SER A 15 -6.25 10.41 7.24
C SER A 15 -5.56 9.51 8.26
N SER A 16 -5.52 8.21 7.99
CA SER A 16 -4.42 7.37 8.50
C SER A 16 -4.18 6.16 7.59
N LEU A 17 -2.95 6.04 7.08
CA LEU A 17 -2.49 4.84 6.39
C LEU A 17 -2.21 3.77 7.44
N VAL A 18 -3.19 2.90 7.68
CA VAL A 18 -3.10 1.79 8.65
C VAL A 18 -3.06 0.47 7.88
N LEU A 19 -2.28 -0.49 8.39
CA LEU A 19 -2.22 -1.86 7.85
C LEU A 19 -3.62 -2.51 7.91
N LYS A 20 -4.25 -2.73 6.76
CA LYS A 20 -5.58 -3.37 6.67
C LYS A 20 -5.46 -4.88 6.51
N ARG A 21 -6.44 -5.60 7.08
CA ARG A 21 -6.64 -7.05 6.85
C ARG A 21 -6.86 -7.30 5.36
N VAL A 22 -6.34 -8.41 4.83
CA VAL A 22 -6.50 -8.81 3.43
C VAL A 22 -7.98 -9.00 3.10
N SER A 23 -8.54 -8.22 2.15
CA SER A 23 -9.94 -8.31 1.69
C SER A 23 -10.04 -8.32 0.15
N ASP A 24 -11.25 -8.61 -0.38
CA ASP A 24 -11.50 -9.20 -1.71
C ASP A 24 -11.18 -8.35 -2.96
N THR A 25 -10.90 -7.06 -2.85
CA THR A 25 -10.13 -6.38 -3.92
C THR A 25 -8.64 -6.57 -3.66
N ARG A 26 -8.20 -7.81 -3.88
CA ARG A 26 -6.86 -8.37 -3.58
C ARG A 26 -5.69 -7.52 -4.08
N TRP A 27 -5.87 -6.67 -5.09
CA TRP A 27 -4.83 -5.78 -5.61
C TRP A 27 -4.80 -4.45 -4.86
N CYS A 28 -5.95 -3.81 -4.67
CA CYS A 28 -6.05 -2.53 -3.95
C CYS A 28 -5.54 -2.66 -2.51
N ALA A 29 -6.00 -3.68 -1.77
CA ALA A 29 -5.58 -3.87 -0.39
C ALA A 29 -4.07 -4.12 -0.24
N ARG A 30 -3.46 -4.82 -1.22
CA ARG A 30 -2.00 -5.06 -1.22
C ARG A 30 -1.21 -3.82 -1.61
N ALA A 31 -1.70 -3.05 -2.58
CA ALA A 31 -1.11 -1.76 -2.93
C ALA A 31 -1.15 -0.80 -1.72
N ASP A 32 -2.30 -0.70 -1.06
CA ASP A 32 -2.45 0.13 0.15
C ASP A 32 -1.53 -0.32 1.28
N ALA A 33 -1.46 -1.64 1.55
CA ALA A 33 -0.63 -2.18 2.62
C ALA A 33 0.87 -2.00 2.36
N THR A 34 1.34 -2.25 1.14
CA THR A 34 2.75 -2.07 0.78
C THR A 34 3.14 -0.59 0.76
N LYS A 35 2.26 0.28 0.28
CA LYS A 35 2.43 1.75 0.35
C LYS A 35 2.47 2.25 1.79
N ALA A 36 1.60 1.74 2.67
CA ALA A 36 1.61 2.07 4.09
C ALA A 36 2.92 1.59 4.76
N LEU A 37 3.39 0.38 4.45
CA LEU A 37 4.65 -0.14 4.99
C LEU A 37 5.85 0.69 4.51
N ALA A 38 5.94 0.99 3.22
CA ALA A 38 7.04 1.78 2.65
C ALA A 38 7.07 3.20 3.24
N ASN A 39 5.93 3.89 3.30
CA ASN A 39 5.86 5.25 3.83
C ASN A 39 6.00 5.32 5.36
N GLY A 40 5.53 4.29 6.05
CA GLY A 40 5.48 4.21 7.51
C GLY A 40 6.61 3.40 8.14
N TYR A 41 7.65 3.02 7.37
CA TYR A 41 8.62 2.00 7.77
C TYR A 41 9.25 2.27 9.15
N ASN A 42 9.73 3.50 9.35
CA ASN A 42 10.30 3.94 10.63
C ASN A 42 9.27 3.95 11.77
N SER A 43 8.02 4.29 11.47
CA SER A 43 6.93 4.28 12.45
C SER A 43 6.59 2.84 12.89
N PHE A 44 6.60 1.88 11.95
CA PHE A 44 6.44 0.46 12.28
C PHE A 44 7.60 -0.05 13.14
N GLN A 45 8.85 0.29 12.80
CA GLN A 45 10.01 -0.07 13.63
C GLN A 45 9.89 0.48 15.06
N LYS A 46 9.51 1.75 15.20
CA LYS A 46 9.32 2.38 16.53
C LYS A 46 8.19 1.71 17.33
N ALA A 47 7.07 1.39 16.68
CA ALA A 47 5.96 0.71 17.33
C ALA A 47 6.35 -0.70 17.79
N LEU A 48 7.04 -1.48 16.94
CA LEU A 48 7.54 -2.80 17.29
C LEU A 48 8.59 -2.73 18.42
N GLN A 49 9.46 -1.73 18.41
CA GLN A 49 10.43 -1.49 19.47
C GLN A 49 9.74 -1.19 20.81
N SER A 50 8.64 -0.43 20.80
CA SER A 50 7.84 -0.15 21.99
C SER A 50 7.19 -1.42 22.54
N ILE A 51 6.62 -2.26 21.68
CA ILE A 51 6.00 -3.54 22.10
C ILE A 51 7.07 -4.51 22.63
N ALA A 52 8.21 -4.59 21.98
CA ALA A 52 9.32 -5.46 22.36
C ALA A 52 9.96 -5.11 23.71
N GLY A 53 9.81 -3.86 24.16
CA GLY A 53 10.32 -3.35 25.44
C GLY A 53 9.27 -3.24 26.55
N ASP A 54 8.01 -3.57 26.27
CA ASP A 54 6.92 -3.50 27.24
C ASP A 54 6.74 -4.86 27.94
N GLU A 55 7.23 -4.95 29.18
CA GLU A 55 7.14 -6.17 30.01
C GLU A 55 5.69 -6.54 30.39
N THR A 56 4.72 -5.65 30.18
CA THR A 56 3.30 -5.93 30.42
C THR A 56 2.65 -6.73 29.29
N GLN A 57 3.30 -6.81 28.11
CA GLN A 57 2.84 -7.60 26.99
C GLN A 57 3.05 -9.11 27.22
N THR A 58 2.31 -9.93 26.47
CA THR A 58 2.53 -11.38 26.53
C THR A 58 3.90 -11.74 25.97
N SER A 59 4.53 -12.79 26.50
CA SER A 59 5.84 -13.27 26.00
C SER A 59 5.83 -13.55 24.50
N GLN A 60 4.69 -14.02 23.97
CA GLN A 60 4.48 -14.22 22.54
C GLN A 60 4.52 -12.91 21.76
N ALA A 61 3.76 -11.88 22.19
CA ALA A 61 3.73 -10.59 21.52
C ALA A 61 5.11 -9.91 21.52
N ILE A 62 5.85 -9.99 22.63
CA ILE A 62 7.22 -9.48 22.73
C ILE A 62 8.14 -10.21 21.74
N HIS A 63 8.05 -11.54 21.67
CA HIS A 63 8.86 -12.34 20.76
C HIS A 63 8.56 -12.02 19.29
N GLU A 64 7.28 -11.98 18.90
CA GLU A 64 6.86 -11.63 17.54
C GLU A 64 7.31 -10.22 17.16
N ALA A 65 7.19 -9.25 18.08
CA ALA A 65 7.64 -7.89 17.84
C ALA A 65 9.16 -7.81 17.60
N LYS A 66 9.96 -8.56 18.36
CA LYS A 66 11.42 -8.64 18.16
C LYS A 66 11.78 -9.29 16.82
N CYS A 67 11.12 -10.37 16.45
CA CYS A 67 11.34 -11.05 15.17
C CYS A 67 11.02 -10.11 13.99
N LEU A 68 9.86 -9.46 14.01
CA LEU A 68 9.45 -8.50 12.98
C LEU A 68 10.39 -7.29 12.95
N LEU A 69 10.80 -6.75 14.10
CA LEU A 69 11.74 -5.64 14.15
C LEU A 69 13.09 -6.02 13.53
N ASN A 70 13.57 -7.23 13.80
CA ASN A 70 14.79 -7.76 13.19
C ASN A 70 14.64 -7.87 11.66
N ASP A 71 13.51 -8.36 11.17
CA ASP A 71 13.24 -8.40 9.73
C ASP A 71 13.16 -7.00 9.12
N LEU A 72 12.49 -6.05 9.78
CA LEU A 72 12.46 -4.65 9.33
C LEU A 72 13.83 -3.96 9.47
N GLY A 73 14.77 -4.52 10.23
CA GLY A 73 16.14 -4.02 10.31
C GLY A 73 17.01 -4.41 9.12
N LYS A 74 16.59 -5.39 8.32
CA LYS A 74 17.33 -5.85 7.14
C LYS A 74 17.10 -4.90 5.96
N ASN A 75 18.19 -4.40 5.38
CA ASN A 75 18.13 -3.52 4.21
C ASN A 75 17.37 -4.16 3.04
N GLU A 76 17.47 -5.47 2.84
CA GLU A 76 16.73 -6.18 1.80
C GLU A 76 15.21 -5.97 1.94
N ASN A 77 14.69 -5.98 3.16
CA ASN A 77 13.26 -5.83 3.42
C ASN A 77 12.80 -4.37 3.24
N ALA A 78 13.65 -3.40 3.56
CA ALA A 78 13.38 -1.99 3.27
C ALA A 78 13.31 -1.75 1.76
N VAL A 79 14.28 -2.28 1.00
CA VAL A 79 14.28 -2.21 -0.47
C VAL A 79 13.05 -2.90 -1.05
N MET A 80 12.71 -4.10 -0.56
CA MET A 80 11.54 -4.84 -1.03
C MET A 80 10.23 -4.13 -0.72
N ALA A 81 10.10 -3.45 0.42
CA ALA A 81 8.91 -2.66 0.75
C ALA A 81 8.70 -1.52 -0.27
N VAL A 82 9.75 -0.77 -0.60
CA VAL A 82 9.69 0.32 -1.59
C VAL A 82 9.42 -0.22 -3.00
N PHE A 83 10.13 -1.29 -3.38
CA PHE A 83 9.98 -1.94 -4.69
C PHE A 83 8.55 -2.43 -4.92
N TRP A 84 7.99 -3.17 -3.98
CA TRP A 84 6.62 -3.67 -4.12
C TRP A 84 5.57 -2.58 -4.03
N ALA A 85 5.79 -1.54 -3.21
CA ALA A 85 4.90 -0.39 -3.18
C ALA A 85 4.79 0.27 -4.56
N ALA A 86 5.90 0.46 -5.27
CA ALA A 86 5.91 1.04 -6.61
C ALA A 86 5.17 0.16 -7.64
N ILE A 87 5.50 -1.13 -7.70
CA ILE A 87 4.89 -2.06 -8.66
C ILE A 87 3.38 -2.20 -8.42
N LEU A 88 2.97 -2.40 -7.18
CA LEU A 88 1.57 -2.64 -6.86
C LEU A 88 0.72 -1.37 -7.01
N ASP A 89 1.25 -0.18 -6.75
CA ASP A 89 0.54 1.08 -6.99
C ASP A 89 0.22 1.25 -8.48
N GLN A 90 1.18 0.95 -9.36
CA GLN A 90 0.99 1.04 -10.80
C GLN A 90 -0.01 0.00 -11.34
N ILE A 91 0.13 -1.27 -10.94
CA ILE A 91 -0.82 -2.33 -11.32
C ILE A 91 -2.23 -1.99 -10.83
N ASN A 92 -2.35 -1.50 -9.60
CA ASN A 92 -3.62 -1.12 -9.01
C ASN A 92 -4.27 0.07 -9.75
N GLY A 93 -3.48 1.09 -10.10
CA GLY A 93 -3.96 2.24 -10.88
C GLY A 93 -4.54 1.85 -12.24
N VAL A 94 -3.88 0.93 -12.95
CA VAL A 94 -4.41 0.35 -14.20
C VAL A 94 -5.66 -0.48 -13.94
N SER A 95 -5.65 -1.36 -12.93
CA SER A 95 -6.81 -2.19 -12.57
C SER A 95 -8.07 -1.38 -12.27
N ILE A 96 -7.93 -0.28 -11.52
CA ILE A 96 -9.03 0.65 -11.21
C ILE A 96 -9.52 1.33 -12.50
N SER A 97 -8.60 1.75 -13.36
CA SER A 97 -8.95 2.43 -14.61
C SER A 97 -9.73 1.53 -15.56
N LEU A 98 -9.33 0.25 -15.68
CA LEU A 98 -10.02 -0.75 -16.51
C LEU A 98 -11.46 -1.05 -16.07
N GLN A 99 -11.79 -0.83 -14.81
CA GLN A 99 -13.13 -1.08 -14.27
C GLN A 99 -14.10 0.11 -14.47
N LYS A 100 -13.65 1.21 -15.07
CA LYS A 100 -14.51 2.36 -15.37
C LYS A 100 -15.49 2.00 -16.48
N LYS A 101 -16.79 2.22 -16.24
CA LYS A 101 -17.87 1.97 -17.23
C LYS A 101 -17.70 2.76 -18.54
N THR A 102 -16.96 3.88 -18.48
CA THR A 102 -16.74 4.79 -19.60
C THR A 102 -15.41 4.56 -20.31
N ILE A 103 -14.68 3.48 -20.00
CA ILE A 103 -13.37 3.25 -20.62
C ILE A 103 -13.51 2.89 -22.11
N GLU A 104 -12.74 3.59 -22.94
CA GLU A 104 -12.59 3.25 -24.35
C GLU A 104 -11.63 2.07 -24.52
N LEU A 105 -11.92 1.16 -25.46
CA LEU A 105 -11.10 -0.04 -25.69
C LEU A 105 -9.64 0.29 -26.03
N ARG A 106 -9.40 1.34 -26.82
CA ARG A 106 -8.04 1.80 -27.15
C ARG A 106 -7.28 2.21 -25.88
N THR A 107 -7.90 3.02 -25.03
CA THR A 107 -7.33 3.44 -23.74
C THR A 107 -7.05 2.24 -22.84
N ALA A 108 -7.93 1.24 -22.81
CA ALA A 108 -7.70 0.00 -22.05
C ALA A 108 -6.45 -0.76 -22.53
N VAL A 109 -6.26 -0.88 -23.84
CA VAL A 109 -5.07 -1.51 -24.44
C VAL A 109 -3.80 -0.71 -24.11
N ASP A 110 -3.85 0.61 -24.23
CA ASP A 110 -2.70 1.48 -23.98
C ASP A 110 -2.29 1.43 -22.49
N LEU A 111 -3.25 1.38 -21.56
CA LEU A 111 -2.98 1.19 -20.13
C LEU A 111 -2.31 -0.15 -19.83
N LEU A 112 -2.76 -1.25 -20.44
CA LEU A 112 -2.12 -2.56 -20.27
C LEU A 112 -0.69 -2.57 -20.83
N LYS A 113 -0.45 -1.94 -21.98
CA LYS A 113 0.90 -1.79 -22.55
C LYS A 113 1.81 -0.96 -21.65
N SER A 114 1.27 0.07 -20.99
CA SER A 114 2.06 0.89 -20.07
C SER A 114 2.67 0.10 -18.92
N LEU A 115 2.02 -0.98 -18.48
CA LEU A 115 2.56 -1.88 -17.44
C LEU A 115 3.79 -2.66 -17.90
N LEU A 116 3.95 -2.91 -19.21
CA LEU A 116 5.11 -3.61 -19.76
C LEU A 116 6.35 -2.71 -19.84
N HIS A 117 6.13 -1.39 -19.87
CA HIS A 117 7.18 -0.38 -20.03
C HIS A 117 7.50 0.38 -18.72
N PHE A 118 6.84 0.02 -17.62
CA PHE A 118 7.09 0.54 -16.27
C PHE A 118 8.32 -0.14 -15.67
#